data_AF-A0AAX1T5L7-F1
#
_entry.id   AF-A0AAX1T5L7-F1
#
_cell.length_a   1.000
_cell.length_b   1.000
_cell.length_c   1.000
_cell.angle_alpha   90.00
_cell.angle_beta   90.00
_cell.angle_gamma   90.00
#
_symmetry.space_group_name_H-M   'P 1'
#
loop_
_entity.id
_entity.type
_entity.pdbx_description
1 polymer ?
#
loop_
_entity_poly.entity_id
_entity_poly.type
_entity_poly.pdbx_seq_one_letter_code
_entity_poly.pdbx_strand_id
1 'polypeptide(L)'
;MKYILDRTYAKELLEWAYEQNPGPWFEHSLHVAHATENIIIELIKKGYKLDADIAYNAALLHDIGRYKGFTKSVIHSYDGYMYMNDLGYTGNAVICVTHSFPCKNEHIDIAAEWSLVPDHMRSRLVEILNEHCNYDLYNKVITLCDALADADGFTTLERRLISVGLRHGTTSHTSLHWKGFYAIKKELEALIGKSIYTVLPDVEKSIYEDIEY
;
A
#
# COMPACT_ATOMS: atom_id res chain seq x y z
N MET A 1 10.45 14.62 5.04
CA MET A 1 10.88 13.84 3.86
C MET A 1 10.34 14.52 2.61
N LYS A 2 10.98 14.35 1.44
CA LYS A 2 10.53 15.00 0.20
C LYS A 2 9.53 14.10 -0.52
N TYR A 3 8.37 14.63 -0.86
CA TYR A 3 7.28 13.96 -1.59
C TYR A 3 7.06 14.60 -2.97
N ILE A 4 6.43 13.86 -3.88
CA ILE A 4 5.93 14.42 -5.14
C ILE A 4 4.60 15.13 -4.86
N LEU A 5 4.50 16.40 -5.25
CA LEU A 5 3.26 17.20 -5.14
C LEU A 5 2.51 17.31 -6.46
N ASP A 6 3.23 17.33 -7.59
CA ASP A 6 2.61 17.47 -8.90
C ASP A 6 1.99 16.14 -9.35
N ARG A 7 0.66 16.11 -9.41
CA ARG A 7 -0.12 14.94 -9.89
C ARG A 7 0.19 14.59 -11.34
N THR A 8 0.52 15.58 -12.17
CA THR A 8 0.88 15.34 -13.58
C THR A 8 2.15 14.53 -13.65
N TYR A 9 3.19 14.97 -12.94
CA TYR A 9 4.46 14.25 -12.87
C TYR A 9 4.30 12.86 -12.23
N ALA A 10 3.50 12.73 -11.17
CA ALA A 10 3.22 11.42 -10.58
C ALA A 10 2.56 10.47 -11.59
N LYS A 11 1.58 10.96 -12.37
CA LYS A 11 0.92 10.18 -13.42
C LYS A 11 1.88 9.77 -14.54
N GLU A 12 2.74 10.68 -14.99
CA GLU A 12 3.77 10.39 -16.00
C GLU A 12 4.72 9.27 -15.54
N LEU A 13 5.12 9.26 -14.26
CA LEU A 13 5.94 8.18 -13.70
C LEU A 13 5.19 6.84 -13.67
N LEU A 14 3.90 6.85 -13.31
CA LEU A 14 3.09 5.63 -13.29
C LEU A 14 2.91 5.08 -14.72
N GLU A 15 2.59 5.94 -15.69
CA GLU A 15 2.44 5.59 -17.10
C GLU A 15 3.74 5.01 -17.67
N TRP A 16 4.88 5.66 -17.42
CA TRP A 16 6.19 5.14 -17.81
C TRP A 16 6.45 3.74 -17.22
N ALA A 17 6.17 3.56 -15.92
CA ALA A 17 6.38 2.28 -15.25
C ALA A 17 5.47 1.18 -15.83
N TYR A 18 4.24 1.53 -16.20
CA TYR A 18 3.32 0.62 -16.89
C TYR A 18 3.80 0.22 -18.28
N GLU A 19 4.35 1.16 -19.06
CA GLU A 19 4.95 0.83 -20.36
C GLU A 19 6.09 -0.19 -20.24
N GLN A 20 6.84 -0.19 -19.14
CA GLN A 20 7.90 -1.18 -18.90
C GLN A 20 7.35 -2.56 -18.55
N ASN A 21 6.23 -2.62 -17.81
CA ASN A 21 5.62 -3.87 -17.36
C ASN A 21 4.09 -3.73 -17.21
N PRO A 22 3.31 -3.93 -18.29
CA PRO A 22 1.87 -3.83 -18.23
C PRO A 22 1.25 -4.90 -17.31
N GLY A 23 0.28 -4.51 -16.49
CA GLY A 23 -0.46 -5.45 -15.65
C GLY A 23 -1.55 -4.80 -14.80
N PRO A 24 -2.31 -5.62 -14.04
CA PRO A 24 -3.44 -5.15 -13.22
C PRO A 24 -3.02 -4.22 -12.08
N TRP A 25 -1.72 -4.16 -11.77
CA TRP A 25 -1.18 -3.29 -10.72
C TRP A 25 -1.32 -1.79 -11.03
N PHE A 26 -1.51 -1.41 -12.30
CA PHE A 26 -1.76 -0.03 -12.70
C PHE A 26 -3.12 0.47 -12.19
N GLU A 27 -4.19 -0.27 -12.51
CA GLU A 27 -5.55 0.05 -12.03
C GLU A 27 -5.64 -0.07 -10.50
N HIS A 28 -4.99 -1.08 -9.92
CA HIS A 28 -4.82 -1.18 -8.47
C HIS A 28 -4.24 0.10 -7.87
N SER A 29 -3.15 0.63 -8.45
CA SER A 29 -2.50 1.85 -7.95
C SER A 29 -3.41 3.09 -8.05
N LEU A 30 -4.21 3.19 -9.10
CA LEU A 30 -5.22 4.24 -9.25
C LEU A 30 -6.30 4.14 -8.16
N HIS A 31 -6.81 2.94 -7.89
CA HIS A 31 -7.77 2.72 -6.82
C HIS A 31 -7.17 3.00 -5.44
N VAL A 32 -5.95 2.54 -5.15
CA VAL A 32 -5.26 2.85 -3.89
C VAL A 32 -5.12 4.37 -3.69
N ALA A 33 -4.81 5.13 -4.74
CA ALA A 33 -4.75 6.59 -4.69
C ALA A 33 -6.10 7.23 -4.37
N HIS A 34 -7.18 6.80 -5.02
CA HIS A 34 -8.54 7.31 -4.74
C HIS A 34 -9.03 6.94 -3.34
N ALA A 35 -8.81 5.70 -2.89
CA ALA A 35 -9.14 5.28 -1.52
C ALA A 35 -8.38 6.13 -0.49
N THR A 36 -7.10 6.37 -0.75
CA THR A 36 -6.24 7.20 0.11
C THR A 36 -6.78 8.62 0.20
N GLU A 37 -7.08 9.25 -0.94
CA GLU A 37 -7.63 10.61 -0.98
C GLU A 37 -8.94 10.72 -0.19
N ASN A 38 -9.86 9.77 -0.36
CA ASN A 38 -11.12 9.75 0.37
C ASN A 38 -10.92 9.75 1.89
N ILE A 39 -10.02 8.90 2.40
CA ILE A 39 -9.72 8.83 3.84
C ILE A 39 -9.01 10.09 4.32
N ILE A 40 -8.06 10.61 3.54
CA ILE A 40 -7.28 11.82 3.88
C ILE A 40 -8.19 13.04 3.97
N ILE A 41 -9.16 13.19 3.05
CA ILE A 41 -10.15 14.26 3.10
C ILE A 41 -10.95 14.21 4.42
N GLU A 42 -11.34 13.03 4.87
CA GLU A 42 -12.05 12.88 6.15
C GLU A 42 -11.16 13.22 7.36
N LEU A 43 -9.88 12.85 7.34
CA LEU A 43 -8.93 13.27 8.36
C LEU A 43 -8.72 14.80 8.35
N ILE A 44 -8.60 15.43 7.18
CA ILE A 44 -8.49 16.89 7.07
C ILE A 44 -9.72 17.58 7.66
N LYS A 45 -10.94 17.08 7.39
CA LYS A 45 -12.18 17.58 8.00
C LYS A 45 -12.21 17.47 9.53
N LYS A 46 -11.46 16.52 10.10
CA LYS A 46 -11.27 16.36 11.56
C LYS A 46 -10.16 17.24 12.13
N GLY A 47 -9.50 18.05 11.31
CA GLY A 47 -8.49 19.01 11.73
C GLY A 47 -7.05 18.49 11.68
N TYR A 48 -6.81 17.32 11.10
CA TYR A 48 -5.44 16.84 10.87
C TYR A 48 -4.77 17.65 9.74
N LYS A 49 -3.54 18.09 9.97
CA LYS A 49 -2.74 18.83 8.98
C LYS A 49 -2.10 17.86 8.00
N LEU A 50 -2.85 17.47 6.99
CA LEU A 50 -2.44 16.58 5.91
C LEU A 50 -2.61 17.29 4.57
N ASP A 51 -1.88 16.80 3.58
CA ASP A 51 -1.90 17.28 2.20
C ASP A 51 -2.42 16.15 1.31
N ALA A 52 -3.50 16.42 0.59
CA ALA A 52 -4.17 15.43 -0.24
C ALA A 52 -3.32 15.03 -1.46
N ASP A 53 -2.53 15.95 -2.02
CA ASP A 53 -1.68 15.68 -3.17
C ASP A 53 -0.47 14.82 -2.77
N ILE A 54 0.13 15.08 -1.60
CA ILE A 54 1.16 14.20 -1.04
C ILE A 54 0.62 12.78 -0.90
N ALA A 55 -0.55 12.62 -0.27
CA ALA A 55 -1.11 11.31 -0.02
C ALA A 55 -1.47 10.58 -1.31
N TYR A 56 -2.16 11.28 -2.23
CA TYR A 56 -2.58 10.74 -3.51
C TYR A 56 -1.38 10.28 -4.33
N ASN A 57 -0.35 11.12 -4.49
CA ASN A 57 0.82 10.79 -5.31
C ASN A 57 1.67 9.68 -4.70
N ALA A 58 1.85 9.67 -3.37
CA ALA A 58 2.57 8.60 -2.71
C ALA A 58 1.83 7.25 -2.81
N ALA A 59 0.50 7.27 -2.70
CA ALA A 59 -0.36 6.11 -2.90
C ALA A 59 -0.32 5.62 -4.35
N LEU A 60 -0.41 6.53 -5.33
CA LEU A 60 -0.36 6.23 -6.76
C LEU A 60 0.92 5.48 -7.15
N LEU A 61 2.03 5.76 -6.46
CA LEU A 61 3.36 5.25 -6.81
C LEU A 61 3.89 4.20 -5.83
N HIS A 62 3.06 3.71 -4.89
CA HIS A 62 3.49 2.74 -3.87
C HIS A 62 4.11 1.48 -4.51
N ASP A 63 3.53 1.03 -5.62
CA ASP A 63 3.91 -0.19 -6.34
C ASP A 63 4.81 0.06 -7.56
N ILE A 64 5.35 1.27 -7.73
CA ILE A 64 6.09 1.67 -8.94
C ILE A 64 7.23 0.70 -9.30
N GLY A 65 7.88 0.06 -8.32
CA GLY A 65 8.95 -0.91 -8.54
C GLY A 65 8.56 -2.10 -9.42
N ARG A 66 7.27 -2.34 -9.64
CA ARG A 66 6.76 -3.30 -10.62
C ARG A 66 7.20 -3.00 -12.06
N TYR A 67 7.75 -1.83 -12.37
CA TYR A 67 8.38 -1.56 -13.68
C TYR A 67 9.48 -2.59 -14.04
N LYS A 68 10.10 -3.24 -13.04
CA LYS A 68 11.12 -4.28 -13.26
C LYS A 68 10.56 -5.67 -13.58
N GLY A 69 9.24 -5.83 -13.58
CA GLY A 69 8.57 -7.10 -13.83
C GLY A 69 7.75 -7.60 -12.65
N PHE A 70 7.04 -8.70 -12.87
CA PHE A 70 6.23 -9.35 -11.84
C PHE A 70 7.07 -10.23 -10.92
N THR A 71 6.95 -10.00 -9.62
CA THR A 71 7.46 -10.89 -8.56
C THR A 71 6.30 -11.30 -7.65
N LYS A 72 6.30 -12.55 -7.20
CA LYS A 72 5.35 -13.03 -6.18
C LYS A 72 5.67 -12.52 -4.77
N SER A 73 6.82 -11.89 -4.59
CA SER A 73 7.30 -11.34 -3.34
C SER A 73 7.38 -9.81 -3.36
N VAL A 74 7.74 -9.23 -2.21
CA VAL A 74 7.93 -7.78 -1.96
C VAL A 74 9.24 -7.21 -2.57
N ILE A 75 9.76 -7.81 -3.64
CA ILE A 75 10.93 -7.27 -4.37
C ILE A 75 10.59 -5.91 -4.98
N HIS A 76 9.36 -5.73 -5.48
CA HIS A 76 8.92 -4.46 -6.04
C HIS A 76 8.98 -3.32 -5.01
N SER A 77 8.79 -3.61 -3.72
CA SER A 77 8.92 -2.64 -2.63
C SER A 77 10.35 -2.08 -2.54
N TYR A 78 11.36 -2.96 -2.67
CA TYR A 78 12.77 -2.57 -2.71
C TYR A 78 13.09 -1.78 -3.99
N ASP A 79 12.64 -2.27 -5.14
CA ASP A 79 12.92 -1.62 -6.43
C ASP A 79 12.27 -0.23 -6.54
N GLY A 80 11.06 -0.08 -6.00
CA GLY A 80 10.36 1.20 -5.90
C GLY A 80 11.07 2.18 -4.97
N TYR A 81 11.54 1.69 -3.81
CA TYR A 81 12.36 2.49 -2.89
C TYR A 81 13.61 3.05 -3.57
N MET A 82 14.38 2.18 -4.24
CA MET A 82 15.61 2.58 -4.91
C MET A 82 15.33 3.63 -5.99
N TYR A 83 14.33 3.38 -6.84
CA TYR A 83 13.95 4.30 -7.90
C TYR A 83 13.53 5.68 -7.37
N MET A 84 12.65 5.73 -6.37
CA MET A 84 12.20 7.00 -5.79
C MET A 84 13.31 7.73 -5.02
N ASN A 85 14.18 6.98 -4.35
CA ASN A 85 15.32 7.54 -3.65
C ASN A 85 16.34 8.16 -4.62
N ASP A 86 16.60 7.52 -5.77
CA ASP A 86 17.50 8.03 -6.80
C ASP A 86 16.94 9.31 -7.46
N LEU A 87 15.62 9.43 -7.58
CA LEU A 87 14.94 10.67 -7.98
C LEU A 87 14.91 11.74 -6.86
N GLY A 88 15.34 11.39 -5.65
CA GLY A 88 15.40 12.28 -4.48
C GLY A 88 14.06 12.45 -3.75
N TYR A 89 13.06 11.62 -4.00
CA TYR A 89 11.75 11.66 -3.33
C TYR A 89 11.70 10.64 -2.18
N THR A 90 12.45 10.92 -1.12
CA THR A 90 12.62 10.02 0.03
C THR A 90 11.32 9.67 0.75
N GLY A 91 10.32 10.55 0.74
CA GLY A 91 9.01 10.25 1.33
C GLY A 91 8.26 9.19 0.54
N ASN A 92 8.24 9.31 -0.80
CA ASN A 92 7.65 8.30 -1.67
C ASN A 92 8.41 6.98 -1.58
N ALA A 93 9.75 7.02 -1.54
CA ALA A 93 10.59 5.83 -1.41
C ALA A 93 10.19 5.00 -0.18
N VAL A 94 10.03 5.66 0.98
CA VAL A 94 9.60 4.99 2.22
C VAL A 94 8.24 4.33 2.05
N ILE A 95 7.27 4.99 1.42
CA ILE A 95 5.94 4.42 1.14
C ILE A 95 6.01 3.18 0.25
N CYS A 96 6.90 3.15 -0.74
CA CYS A 96 7.14 1.95 -1.55
C CYS A 96 7.54 0.74 -0.69
N VAL A 97 8.12 0.94 0.50
CA VAL A 97 8.41 -0.15 1.43
C VAL A 97 7.26 -0.36 2.41
N THR A 98 6.87 0.66 3.16
CA THR A 98 6.00 0.51 4.33
C THR A 98 4.59 0.03 4.00
N HIS A 99 4.09 0.25 2.78
CA HIS A 99 2.76 -0.22 2.36
C HIS A 99 2.62 -1.74 2.51
N SER A 100 3.68 -2.51 2.25
CA SER A 100 3.65 -3.98 2.30
C SER A 100 3.76 -4.56 3.72
N PHE A 101 4.00 -3.72 4.74
CA PHE A 101 4.34 -4.17 6.10
C PHE A 101 3.47 -3.48 7.16
N PRO A 102 2.19 -3.87 7.34
CA PRO A 102 1.30 -3.33 8.38
C PRO A 102 1.79 -3.60 9.81
N CYS A 103 2.65 -4.61 10.00
CA CYS A 103 3.29 -4.94 11.28
C CYS A 103 4.76 -4.49 11.36
N LYS A 104 5.22 -3.62 10.45
CA LYS A 104 6.61 -3.15 10.42
C LYS A 104 7.59 -4.34 10.30
N ASN A 105 8.63 -4.38 11.12
CA ASN A 105 9.60 -5.48 11.18
C ASN A 105 9.13 -6.70 12.00
N GLU A 106 7.97 -6.64 12.65
CA GLU A 106 7.49 -7.77 13.45
C GLU A 106 7.07 -8.91 12.51
N HIS A 107 7.84 -10.01 12.54
CA HIS A 107 7.64 -11.18 11.67
C HIS A 107 7.58 -10.81 10.17
N ILE A 108 8.57 -10.02 9.73
CA ILE A 108 8.70 -9.55 8.35
C ILE A 108 8.66 -10.68 7.31
N ASP A 109 9.05 -11.90 7.70
CA ASP A 109 9.05 -13.10 6.89
C ASP A 109 7.65 -13.63 6.54
N ILE A 110 6.59 -13.09 7.13
CA ILE A 110 5.20 -13.34 6.73
C ILE A 110 4.87 -12.67 5.39
N ALA A 111 5.62 -11.65 4.99
CA ALA A 111 5.44 -11.00 3.69
C ALA A 111 5.47 -12.05 2.56
N ALA A 112 4.64 -11.83 1.54
CA ALA A 112 4.43 -12.80 0.47
C ALA A 112 5.77 -13.28 -0.10
N GLU A 113 5.96 -14.61 -0.12
CA GLU A 113 7.13 -15.28 -0.70
C GLU A 113 8.48 -14.67 -0.26
N TRP A 114 8.61 -14.28 1.01
CA TRP A 114 9.82 -13.63 1.55
C TRP A 114 11.12 -14.40 1.30
N SER A 115 11.04 -15.73 1.21
CA SER A 115 12.18 -16.60 0.89
C SER A 115 12.75 -16.38 -0.52
N LEU A 116 11.98 -15.80 -1.44
CA LEU A 116 12.42 -15.45 -2.79
C LEU A 116 13.17 -14.10 -2.84
N VAL A 117 13.11 -13.29 -1.79
CA VAL A 117 13.78 -11.98 -1.74
C VAL A 117 15.28 -12.19 -1.51
N PRO A 118 16.17 -11.66 -2.38
CA PRO A 118 17.63 -11.78 -2.20
C PRO A 118 18.11 -11.23 -0.84
N ASP A 119 19.11 -11.87 -0.24
CA ASP A 119 19.61 -11.53 1.11
C ASP A 119 19.94 -10.05 1.30
N HIS A 120 20.64 -9.44 0.33
CA HIS A 120 21.00 -8.03 0.39
C HIS A 120 19.77 -7.12 0.39
N MET A 121 18.70 -7.47 -0.34
CA MET A 121 17.44 -6.73 -0.33
C MET A 121 16.70 -6.93 1.00
N ARG A 122 16.69 -8.14 1.55
CA ARG A 122 16.08 -8.43 2.86
C ARG A 122 16.72 -7.60 3.97
N SER A 123 18.06 -7.60 4.05
CA SER A 123 18.79 -6.76 5.00
C SER A 123 18.44 -5.29 4.85
N ARG A 124 18.38 -4.80 3.60
CA ARG A 124 18.08 -3.39 3.34
C ARG A 124 16.64 -3.02 3.68
N LEU A 125 15.66 -3.87 3.40
CA LEU A 125 14.26 -3.66 3.77
C LEU A 125 14.10 -3.56 5.29
N VAL A 126 14.77 -4.44 6.05
CA VAL A 126 14.77 -4.40 7.52
C VAL A 126 15.37 -3.10 8.04
N GLU A 127 16.49 -2.65 7.47
CA GLU A 127 17.10 -1.35 7.82
C GLU A 127 16.14 -0.19 7.59
N ILE A 128 15.54 -0.11 6.39
CA ILE A 128 14.59 0.94 6.04
C ILE A 128 13.40 0.95 7.01
N LEU A 129 12.82 -0.21 7.30
CA LEU A 129 11.70 -0.32 8.24
C LEU A 129 12.10 0.04 9.68
N ASN A 130 13.35 -0.19 10.10
CA ASN A 130 13.86 0.24 11.40
C ASN A 130 14.03 1.76 11.46
N GLU A 131 14.63 2.35 10.41
CA GLU A 131 14.80 3.80 10.28
C GLU A 131 13.46 4.55 10.24
N HIS A 132 12.42 3.90 9.70
CA HIS A 132 11.08 4.46 9.51
C HIS A 132 9.99 3.72 10.31
N CYS A 133 10.32 3.20 11.49
CA CYS A 133 9.42 2.39 12.31
C CYS A 133 8.21 3.14 12.91
N ASN A 134 8.22 4.48 12.88
CA ASN A 134 7.11 5.31 13.34
C ASN A 134 6.23 5.70 12.14
N TYR A 135 5.32 4.81 11.77
CA TYR A 135 4.38 5.06 10.68
C TYR A 135 3.51 6.27 11.02
N ASP A 136 3.59 7.30 10.19
CA ASP A 136 2.71 8.46 10.25
C ASP A 136 1.33 8.13 9.62
N LEU A 137 0.46 9.13 9.53
CA LEU A 137 -0.87 8.95 8.95
C LEU A 137 -0.82 8.60 7.45
N TYR A 138 0.15 9.10 6.69
CA TYR A 138 0.28 8.73 5.27
C TYR A 138 0.63 7.25 5.14
N ASN A 139 1.62 6.78 5.90
CA ASN A 139 1.99 5.36 5.93
C ASN A 139 0.77 4.49 6.29
N LYS A 140 0.08 4.81 7.39
CA LYS A 140 -1.08 4.03 7.86
C LYS A 140 -2.22 4.01 6.84
N VAL A 141 -2.60 5.16 6.29
CA VAL A 141 -3.69 5.23 5.32
C VAL A 141 -3.33 4.44 4.06
N ILE A 142 -2.13 4.64 3.51
CA ILE A 142 -1.72 3.98 2.26
C ILE A 142 -1.59 2.47 2.45
N THR A 143 -0.97 2.00 3.53
CA THR A 143 -0.93 0.57 3.89
C THR A 143 -2.34 -0.02 3.96
N LEU A 144 -3.28 0.67 4.59
CA LEU A 144 -4.65 0.17 4.67
C LEU A 144 -5.33 0.16 3.29
N CYS A 145 -5.17 1.24 2.50
CA CYS A 145 -5.76 1.37 1.18
C CYS A 145 -5.27 0.32 0.19
N ASP A 146 -4.00 -0.11 0.27
CA ASP A 146 -3.46 -1.23 -0.52
C ASP A 146 -4.24 -2.54 -0.28
N ALA A 147 -4.77 -2.73 0.93
CA ALA A 147 -5.62 -3.87 1.28
C ALA A 147 -7.13 -3.63 1.05
N LEU A 148 -7.53 -2.43 0.62
CA LEU A 148 -8.92 -2.04 0.37
C LEU A 148 -9.21 -1.71 -1.10
N ALA A 149 -8.22 -1.91 -1.97
CA ALA A 149 -8.33 -1.72 -3.40
C ALA A 149 -7.84 -2.98 -4.13
N ASP A 150 -8.60 -3.38 -5.14
CA ASP A 150 -8.25 -4.36 -6.15
C ASP A 150 -8.16 -3.65 -7.51
N ALA A 151 -7.76 -4.36 -8.58
CA ALA A 151 -7.71 -3.80 -9.93
C ALA A 151 -9.10 -3.40 -10.46
N ASP A 152 -10.18 -4.04 -9.98
CA ASP A 152 -11.55 -3.81 -10.44
C ASP A 152 -12.35 -2.82 -9.57
N GLY A 153 -11.78 -2.35 -8.46
CA GLY A 153 -12.40 -1.36 -7.58
C GLY A 153 -12.06 -1.54 -6.10
N PHE A 154 -12.89 -0.98 -5.22
CA PHE A 154 -12.70 -1.12 -3.79
C PHE A 154 -13.22 -2.45 -3.26
N THR A 155 -12.60 -2.92 -2.18
CA THR A 155 -12.90 -4.21 -1.55
C THR A 155 -12.90 -4.08 -0.03
N THR A 156 -13.30 -5.15 0.67
CA THR A 156 -13.22 -5.23 2.13
C THR A 156 -11.96 -5.95 2.57
N LEU A 157 -11.47 -5.66 3.80
CA LEU A 157 -10.35 -6.43 4.35
C LEU A 157 -10.67 -7.91 4.41
N GLU A 158 -11.90 -8.26 4.80
CA GLU A 158 -12.34 -9.66 4.89
C GLU A 158 -12.18 -10.37 3.54
N ARG A 159 -12.62 -9.75 2.44
CA ARG A 159 -12.49 -10.31 1.09
C ARG A 159 -11.03 -10.35 0.63
N ARG A 160 -10.29 -9.24 0.74
CA ARG A 160 -8.90 -9.14 0.29
C ARG A 160 -8.00 -10.14 1.00
N LEU A 161 -8.09 -10.21 2.33
CA LEU A 161 -7.25 -11.08 3.14
C LEU A 161 -7.53 -12.57 2.88
N ILE A 162 -8.80 -12.94 2.64
CA ILE A 162 -9.17 -14.31 2.24
C ILE A 162 -8.65 -14.62 0.83
N SER A 163 -8.88 -13.75 -0.16
CA SER A 163 -8.38 -13.94 -1.53
C SER A 163 -6.87 -14.14 -1.56
N VAL A 164 -6.11 -13.29 -0.86
CA VAL A 164 -4.65 -13.42 -0.74
C VAL A 164 -4.25 -14.73 -0.07
N GLY A 165 -4.94 -15.12 1.02
CA GLY A 165 -4.68 -16.39 1.70
C GLY A 165 -4.97 -17.62 0.84
N LEU A 166 -5.97 -17.56 -0.05
CA LEU A 166 -6.28 -18.65 -0.99
C LEU A 166 -5.24 -18.76 -2.10
N ARG A 167 -4.76 -17.63 -2.65
CA ARG A 167 -3.74 -17.59 -3.71
C ARG A 167 -2.35 -18.03 -3.26
N HIS A 168 -1.96 -17.60 -2.06
CA HIS A 168 -0.57 -17.73 -1.59
C HIS A 168 -0.41 -18.68 -0.41
N GLY A 169 -1.53 -19.22 0.10
CA GLY A 169 -1.54 -20.00 1.32
C GLY A 169 -1.45 -19.16 2.60
N THR A 170 -1.49 -19.84 3.74
CA THR A 170 -1.38 -19.23 5.07
C THR A 170 -0.31 -19.92 5.90
N THR A 171 0.32 -19.18 6.81
CA THR A 171 1.30 -19.66 7.79
C THR A 171 0.74 -19.56 9.21
N SER A 172 1.46 -20.12 10.18
CA SER A 172 1.13 -19.96 11.61
C SER A 172 1.04 -18.51 12.07
N HIS A 173 1.63 -17.58 11.31
CA HIS A 173 1.70 -16.17 11.66
C HIS A 173 0.85 -15.25 10.76
N THR A 174 0.15 -15.77 9.75
CA THR A 174 -0.74 -14.97 8.87
C THR A 174 -1.72 -14.11 9.67
N SER A 175 -2.25 -14.63 10.79
CA SER A 175 -3.16 -13.88 11.66
C SER A 175 -2.54 -12.63 12.29
N LEU A 176 -1.22 -12.57 12.49
CA LEU A 176 -0.53 -11.38 12.98
C LEU A 176 -0.55 -10.28 11.92
N HIS A 177 -0.28 -10.63 10.66
CA HIS A 177 -0.34 -9.69 9.54
C HIS A 177 -1.74 -9.08 9.37
N TRP A 178 -2.79 -9.92 9.49
CA TRP A 178 -4.18 -9.45 9.46
C TRP A 178 -4.50 -8.51 10.62
N LYS A 179 -4.04 -8.84 11.84
CA LYS A 179 -4.20 -7.96 13.01
C LYS A 179 -3.54 -6.60 12.79
N GLY A 180 -2.44 -6.52 12.06
CA GLY A 180 -1.81 -5.25 11.66
C GLY A 180 -2.78 -4.36 10.88
N PHE A 181 -3.40 -4.88 9.82
CA PHE A 181 -4.40 -4.15 9.04
C PHE A 181 -5.61 -3.72 9.90
N TYR A 182 -6.13 -4.61 10.75
CA TYR A 182 -7.24 -4.27 11.63
C TYR A 182 -6.87 -3.24 12.71
N ALA A 183 -5.63 -3.25 13.21
CA ALA A 183 -5.14 -2.24 14.14
C ALA A 183 -5.08 -0.85 13.48
N ILE A 184 -4.54 -0.79 12.26
CA ILE A 184 -4.52 0.44 11.45
C ILE A 184 -5.95 0.91 11.16
N LYS A 185 -6.84 0.02 10.69
CA LYS A 185 -8.24 0.32 10.43
C LYS A 185 -8.93 0.89 11.66
N LYS A 186 -8.79 0.24 12.82
CA LYS A 186 -9.40 0.68 14.08
C LYS A 186 -8.90 2.07 14.49
N GLU A 187 -7.61 2.33 14.34
CA GLU A 187 -7.03 3.64 14.63
C GLU A 187 -7.65 4.70 13.71
N LEU A 188 -7.63 4.49 12.39
CA LEU A 188 -8.15 5.45 11.42
C LEU A 188 -9.65 5.70 11.60
N GLU A 189 -10.45 4.65 11.85
CA GLU A 189 -11.89 4.76 12.15
C GLU A 189 -12.17 5.58 13.41
N ALA A 190 -11.33 5.46 14.45
CA ALA A 190 -11.43 6.28 15.64
C ALA A 190 -11.13 7.77 15.35
N LEU A 191 -10.17 8.06 14.46
CA LEU A 191 -9.84 9.44 14.07
C LEU A 191 -10.96 10.07 13.22
N ILE A 192 -11.54 9.32 12.27
CA ILE A 192 -12.62 9.84 11.38
C ILE A 192 -14.02 9.75 12.02
N GLY A 193 -14.21 8.92 13.04
CA GLY A 193 -15.47 8.75 13.77
C GLY A 193 -16.56 8.00 12.99
N LYS A 194 -16.19 7.17 12.01
CA LYS A 194 -17.09 6.34 11.20
C LYS A 194 -16.32 5.15 10.61
N SER A 195 -17.04 4.20 10.04
CA SER A 195 -16.43 3.04 9.37
C SER A 195 -15.68 3.47 8.10
N ILE A 196 -14.50 2.89 7.86
CA ILE A 196 -13.68 3.16 6.68
C ILE A 196 -14.41 2.76 5.40
N TYR A 197 -15.25 1.73 5.44
CA TYR A 197 -15.99 1.27 4.27
C TYR A 197 -17.01 2.32 3.81
N THR A 198 -17.50 3.19 4.69
CA THR A 198 -18.45 4.27 4.31
C THR A 198 -17.79 5.40 3.52
N VAL A 199 -16.46 5.39 3.40
CA VAL A 199 -15.72 6.39 2.61
C VAL A 199 -15.18 5.81 1.30
N LEU A 200 -15.52 4.55 0.99
CA LEU A 200 -15.15 3.88 -0.25
C LEU A 200 -16.43 3.67 -1.08
N PRO A 201 -16.67 4.48 -2.13
CA PRO A 201 -17.89 4.35 -2.92
C PRO A 201 -17.97 2.98 -3.60
N ASP A 202 -19.17 2.41 -3.65
CA ASP A 202 -19.45 1.12 -4.30
C ASP A 202 -18.70 -0.09 -3.69
N VAL A 203 -18.07 0.02 -2.52
CA VAL A 203 -17.35 -1.10 -1.88
C VAL A 203 -18.26 -2.31 -1.62
N GLU A 204 -19.56 -2.08 -1.44
CA GLU A 204 -20.55 -3.15 -1.31
C GLU A 204 -20.66 -4.04 -2.55
N LYS A 205 -20.30 -3.54 -3.74
CA LYS A 205 -20.32 -4.33 -4.98
C LYS A 205 -19.39 -5.54 -4.88
N SER A 206 -18.24 -5.37 -4.23
CA SER A 206 -17.26 -6.45 -4.04
C SER A 206 -17.82 -7.63 -3.22
N ILE A 207 -18.90 -7.43 -2.46
CA ILE A 207 -19.54 -8.47 -1.64
C ILE A 207 -20.35 -9.42 -2.51
N TYR A 208 -20.83 -8.96 -3.67
CA TYR A 208 -21.70 -9.74 -4.56
C TYR A 208 -20.93 -10.53 -5.62
N GLU A 209 -19.61 -10.35 -5.71
CA GLU A 209 -18.74 -10.99 -6.69
C GLU A 209 -18.08 -12.24 -6.12
N ASP A 210 -17.74 -13.20 -6.98
CA ASP A 210 -16.98 -14.39 -6.58
C ASP A 210 -15.55 -14.02 -6.17
N ILE A 211 -14.98 -14.73 -5.19
CA ILE A 211 -13.57 -14.54 -4.82
C ILE A 211 -12.70 -15.25 -5.85
N GLU A 212 -11.91 -14.51 -6.61
CA GLU A 212 -10.90 -15.07 -7.51
C GLU A 212 -9.61 -15.43 -6.72
N TYR A 213 -9.14 -16.66 -6.91
CA TYR A 213 -7.90 -17.20 -6.32
C TYR A 213 -7.25 -18.25 -7.22
#